data_AF-A0A9E5SG34-F1
#
_entry.id   AF-A0A9E5SG34-F1
#
_cell.length_a   1.000
_cell.length_b   1.000
_cell.length_c   1.000
_cell.angle_alpha   90.00
_cell.angle_beta   90.00
_cell.angle_gamma   90.00
#
_symmetry.space_group_name_H-M   'P 1'
#
loop_
_entity.id
_entity.type
_entity.pdbx_description
1 polymer ?
#
loop_
_entity_poly.entity_id
_entity_poly.type
_entity_poly.pdbx_seq_one_letter_code
_entity_poly.pdbx_strand_id
1 'polypeptide(L)'
;MNWVTQIIIVGVVLLFNLYILRTLRRELIDYKYALVWLFAGLNMLVFALFPKLLWIIATALGIGLPLNFLFFFAILFVLMICFRINITIANLKRRVYTLTQHVAVLDNKLREQESSNEKQS
;
A
#
# COMPACT_ATOMS: atom_id res chain seq x y z
N MET A 1 -27.88 3.38 -22.29
CA MET A 1 -26.91 3.02 -21.23
C MET A 1 -27.53 1.89 -20.43
N ASN A 2 -27.05 0.67 -20.62
CA ASN A 2 -27.75 -0.54 -20.19
C ASN A 2 -27.56 -0.72 -18.67
N TRP A 3 -28.64 -0.63 -17.90
CA TRP A 3 -28.74 -0.88 -16.45
C TRP A 3 -27.96 -2.12 -15.96
N VAL A 4 -27.80 -3.13 -16.82
CA VAL A 4 -26.97 -4.31 -16.60
C VAL A 4 -25.49 -3.96 -16.34
N THR A 5 -24.89 -3.02 -17.08
CA THR A 5 -23.48 -2.64 -16.88
C THR A 5 -23.27 -1.92 -15.56
N GLN A 6 -24.24 -1.11 -15.12
CA GLN A 6 -24.19 -0.48 -13.79
C GLN A 6 -24.28 -1.52 -12.66
N ILE A 7 -25.16 -2.52 -12.79
CA ILE A 7 -25.30 -3.58 -11.77
C ILE A 7 -24.01 -4.40 -11.66
N ILE A 8 -23.38 -4.76 -12.79
CA ILE A 8 -22.12 -5.50 -12.80
C ILE A 8 -21.00 -4.70 -12.12
N ILE A 9 -20.87 -3.41 -12.45
CA ILE A 9 -19.84 -2.55 -11.86
C ILE A 9 -20.06 -2.40 -10.35
N VAL A 10 -21.29 -2.15 -9.91
CA VAL A 10 -21.61 -2.04 -8.48
C VAL A 10 -21.32 -3.36 -7.77
N GLY A 11 -21.70 -4.50 -8.36
CA GLY A 11 -21.42 -5.83 -7.81
C GLY A 11 -19.93 -6.10 -7.65
N VAL A 12 -19.11 -5.81 -8.67
CA VAL A 12 -17.66 -5.99 -8.64
C VAL A 12 -17.02 -5.09 -7.58
N VAL A 13 -17.42 -3.81 -7.50
CA VAL A 13 -16.91 -2.86 -6.49
C VAL A 13 -17.29 -3.31 -5.07
N LEU A 14 -18.52 -3.76 -4.87
CA LEU A 14 -18.99 -4.23 -3.56
C LEU A 14 -18.23 -5.47 -3.11
N LEU A 15 -18.03 -6.43 -4.02
CA LEU A 15 -17.32 -7.68 -3.75
C LEU A 15 -15.84 -7.42 -3.47
N PHE A 16 -15.23 -6.46 -4.17
CA PHE A 16 -13.87 -6.00 -3.92
C PHE A 16 -13.73 -5.31 -2.56
N ASN A 17 -14.69 -4.45 -2.20
CA ASN A 17 -14.73 -3.81 -0.87
C ASN A 17 -14.89 -4.86 0.24
N LEU A 18 -15.77 -5.85 0.03
CA LEU A 18 -15.97 -6.97 0.96
C LEU A 18 -14.71 -7.83 1.11
N TYR A 19 -13.98 -8.06 0.01
CA TYR A 19 -12.71 -8.78 0.01
C TYR A 19 -11.64 -8.05 0.84
N ILE A 20 -11.51 -6.73 0.67
CA ILE A 20 -10.60 -5.88 1.47
C ILE A 20 -10.99 -5.92 2.94
N LEU A 21 -12.28 -5.77 3.27
CA LEU A 21 -12.79 -5.85 4.64
C LEU A 21 -12.55 -7.23 5.28
N ARG A 22 -12.64 -8.30 4.49
CA ARG A 22 -12.37 -9.67 4.94
C ARG A 22 -10.87 -9.90 5.19
N THR A 23 -10.02 -9.32 4.34
CA THR A 23 -8.56 -9.30 4.50
C THR A 23 -8.15 -8.48 5.73
N LEU A 24 -8.85 -7.39 6.01
CA LEU A 24 -8.65 -6.56 7.21
C LEU A 24 -8.99 -7.33 8.51
N ARG A 25 -10.05 -8.15 8.50
CA ARG A 25 -10.44 -8.93 9.67
C ARG A 25 -9.49 -10.10 10.00
N ARG A 26 -8.55 -10.43 9.12
CA ARG A 26 -7.62 -11.56 9.29
C ARG A 26 -6.27 -11.20 9.94
N GLU A 27 -6.13 -10.04 10.57
CA GLU A 27 -4.95 -9.61 11.35
C GLU A 27 -3.58 -9.70 10.63
N LEU A 28 -3.56 -9.95 9.32
CA LEU A 28 -2.33 -10.15 8.56
C LEU A 28 -1.64 -8.84 8.14
N ILE A 29 -2.31 -7.70 8.33
CA ILE A 29 -1.84 -6.40 7.83
C ILE A 29 -2.07 -5.31 8.89
N ASP A 30 -1.01 -4.59 9.25
CA ASP A 30 -1.06 -3.40 10.08
C ASP A 30 -2.15 -2.43 9.59
N TYR A 31 -2.99 -1.96 10.50
CA TYR A 31 -4.13 -1.04 10.36
C TYR A 31 -3.89 0.13 9.37
N LYS A 32 -2.64 0.54 9.16
CA LYS A 32 -2.22 1.60 8.22
C LYS A 32 -2.48 1.26 6.75
N TYR A 33 -2.19 0.04 6.31
CA TYR A 33 -2.33 -0.34 4.90
C TYR A 33 -3.80 -0.62 4.54
N ALA A 34 -4.57 -1.09 5.51
CA ALA A 34 -6.01 -1.24 5.38
C ALA A 34 -6.70 0.09 5.14
N LEU A 35 -6.28 1.15 5.84
CA LEU A 35 -6.84 2.50 5.68
C LEU A 35 -6.64 3.03 4.26
N VAL A 36 -5.47 2.81 3.65
CA VAL A 36 -5.17 3.21 2.27
C VAL A 36 -6.06 2.47 1.27
N TRP A 37 -6.25 1.17 1.47
CA TRP A 37 -7.11 0.34 0.63
C TRP A 37 -8.59 0.68 0.78
N LEU A 38 -9.05 1.02 1.99
CA LEU A 38 -10.42 1.47 2.26
C LEU A 38 -10.67 2.83 1.61
N PHE A 39 -9.69 3.74 1.65
CA PHE A 39 -9.76 5.03 0.98
C PHE A 39 -9.77 4.89 -0.57
N ALA A 40 -9.01 3.94 -1.11
CA ALA A 40 -9.03 3.61 -2.53
C ALA A 40 -10.39 3.03 -2.96
N GLY A 41 -10.94 2.11 -2.17
CA GLY A 41 -12.26 1.54 -2.39
C GLY A 41 -13.36 2.60 -2.30
N LEU A 42 -13.26 3.53 -1.35
CA LEU A 42 -14.20 4.65 -1.21
C LEU A 42 -14.13 5.60 -2.42
N ASN A 43 -12.92 5.97 -2.86
CA ASN A 43 -12.73 6.77 -4.07
C ASN A 43 -13.38 6.08 -5.29
N MET A 44 -13.11 4.79 -5.47
CA MET A 44 -13.68 4.00 -6.56
C MET A 44 -15.21 3.92 -6.50
N LEU A 45 -15.79 3.84 -5.30
CA LEU A 45 -17.23 3.83 -5.08
C LEU A 45 -17.88 5.18 -5.36
N VAL A 46 -17.21 6.29 -5.01
CA VAL A 46 -17.64 7.65 -5.39
C VAL A 46 -17.62 7.80 -6.92
N PHE A 47 -16.58 7.31 -7.60
CA PHE A 47 -16.53 7.35 -9.07
C PHE A 47 -17.59 6.46 -9.73
N ALA A 48 -17.92 5.30 -9.14
CA ALA A 48 -18.96 4.40 -9.63
C ALA A 48 -20.37 5.00 -9.49
N LEU A 49 -20.64 5.74 -8.41
CA LEU A 49 -21.92 6.42 -8.18
C LEU A 49 -22.14 7.63 -9.10
N PHE A 50 -21.07 8.24 -9.62
CA PHE A 50 -21.14 9.44 -10.45
C PHE A 50 -20.57 9.25 -11.88
N PRO A 51 -21.22 8.46 -12.75
CA PRO A 51 -20.82 8.32 -14.15
C PRO A 51 -20.90 9.65 -14.92
N LYS A 52 -21.75 10.59 -14.47
CA LYS A 52 -21.86 11.94 -15.05
C LYS A 52 -20.59 12.77 -14.84
N LEU A 53 -19.89 12.65 -13.71
CA LEU A 53 -18.62 13.34 -13.47
C LEU A 53 -17.53 12.83 -14.40
N LEU A 54 -17.47 11.50 -14.58
CA LEU A 54 -16.55 10.86 -15.51
C LEU A 54 -16.72 11.37 -16.95
N TRP A 55 -17.97 11.57 -17.37
CA TRP A 55 -18.29 12.05 -18.71
C TRP A 55 -17.88 13.52 -18.93
N ILE A 56 -18.08 14.38 -17.92
CA ILE A 56 -17.68 15.80 -17.94
C ILE A 56 -16.15 15.95 -17.99
N ILE A 57 -15.43 15.12 -17.23
CA ILE A 57 -13.96 15.18 -17.20
C ILE A 57 -13.35 14.59 -18.48
N ALA A 58 -13.94 13.50 -19.02
CA ALA A 58 -13.52 12.91 -20.29
C ALA A 58 -13.66 13.88 -21.47
N THR A 59 -14.75 14.64 -21.50
CA THR A 59 -14.98 15.68 -22.51
C THR A 59 -14.07 16.89 -22.32
N ALA A 60 -13.75 17.28 -21.09
CA ALA A 60 -12.81 18.38 -20.81
C ALA A 60 -11.36 18.08 -21.24
N LEU A 61 -10.94 16.81 -21.20
CA LEU A 61 -9.59 16.37 -21.59
C LEU A 61 -9.48 15.87 -23.05
N GLY A 62 -10.59 15.78 -23.78
CA GLY A 62 -10.60 15.34 -25.19
C GLY A 62 -10.34 13.85 -25.40
N ILE A 63 -10.43 13.01 -24.35
CA ILE A 63 -10.18 11.57 -24.42
C ILE A 63 -11.52 10.85 -24.60
N GLY A 64 -11.71 10.19 -25.74
CA GLY A 64 -12.99 9.60 -26.15
C GLY A 64 -13.60 8.53 -25.23
N LEU A 65 -12.88 8.05 -24.19
CA LEU A 65 -13.41 7.12 -23.20
C LEU A 65 -13.13 7.59 -21.76
N PRO A 66 -14.18 7.77 -20.94
CA PRO A 66 -14.06 8.08 -19.50
C PRO A 66 -13.22 7.07 -18.68
N LEU A 67 -13.07 5.84 -19.20
CA LEU A 67 -12.31 4.77 -18.57
C LEU A 67 -10.79 5.07 -18.50
N ASN A 68 -10.25 5.75 -19.51
CA ASN A 68 -8.80 6.04 -19.57
C ASN A 68 -8.34 7.01 -18.47
N PHE A 69 -9.20 7.96 -18.08
CA PHE A 69 -8.90 8.87 -16.98
C PHE A 69 -8.81 8.13 -15.64
N LEU A 70 -9.70 7.16 -15.43
CA LEU A 70 -9.70 6.32 -14.24
C LEU A 70 -8.44 5.45 -14.17
N PHE A 71 -7.99 4.91 -15.32
CA PHE A 71 -6.71 4.22 -15.41
C PHE A 71 -5.53 5.13 -15.10
N PHE A 72 -5.48 6.35 -15.62
CA PHE A 72 -4.41 7.30 -15.31
C PHE A 72 -4.32 7.61 -13.82
N PHE A 73 -5.46 7.90 -13.19
CA PHE A 73 -5.51 8.13 -11.74
C PHE A 73 -5.16 6.88 -10.93
N ALA A 74 -5.60 5.69 -11.35
CA ALA A 74 -5.25 4.44 -10.71
C ALA A 74 -3.75 4.17 -10.76
N ILE A 75 -3.11 4.42 -11.92
CA ILE A 75 -1.65 4.29 -12.08
C ILE A 75 -0.92 5.28 -11.17
N LEU A 76 -1.33 6.55 -11.12
CA LEU A 76 -0.75 7.54 -10.20
C LEU A 76 -0.91 7.12 -8.73
N PHE A 77 -2.08 6.61 -8.35
CA PHE A 77 -2.35 6.18 -7.00
C PHE A 77 -1.49 4.97 -6.60
N VAL A 78 -1.39 3.97 -7.48
CA VAL A 78 -0.52 2.81 -7.30
C VAL A 78 0.95 3.25 -7.21
N LEU A 79 1.38 4.19 -8.05
CA LEU A 79 2.74 4.73 -8.00
C LEU A 79 3.05 5.39 -6.65
N MET A 80 2.10 6.16 -6.10
CA MET A 80 2.24 6.75 -4.77
C MET A 80 2.36 5.68 -3.68
N ILE A 81 1.56 4.61 -3.75
CA ILE A 81 1.66 3.47 -2.83
C ILE A 81 3.03 2.79 -2.95
N CYS A 82 3.48 2.49 -4.17
CA CYS A 82 4.80 1.93 -4.42
C CYS A 82 5.91 2.80 -3.83
N PHE A 83 5.80 4.12 -3.97
CA PHE A 83 6.78 5.05 -3.40
C PHE A 83 6.78 5.01 -1.87
N ARG A 84 5.59 4.97 -1.24
CA ARG A 84 5.46 4.81 0.22
C ARG A 84 6.08 3.50 0.70
N ILE A 85 5.83 2.40 0.00
CA ILE A 85 6.42 1.09 0.31
C ILE A 85 7.95 1.16 0.20
N ASN A 86 8.48 1.76 -0.87
CA ASN A 86 9.92 1.93 -1.05
C ASN A 86 10.57 2.70 0.11
N ILE A 87 9.95 3.79 0.58
CA ILE A 87 10.46 4.54 1.76
C ILE A 87 10.47 3.66 3.01
N THR A 88 9.40 2.91 3.25
CA THR A 88 9.31 2.00 4.40
C THR A 88 10.40 0.92 4.34
N ILE A 89 10.63 0.33 3.17
CA ILE A 89 11.71 -0.65 2.95
C ILE A 89 13.09 -0.01 3.21
N ALA A 90 13.32 1.22 2.72
CA ALA A 90 14.57 1.92 2.94
C ALA A 90 14.84 2.18 4.43
N ASN A 91 13.81 2.55 5.19
CA ASN A 91 13.92 2.74 6.63
C ASN A 91 14.11 1.42 7.40
N LEU A 92 13.44 0.36 6.97
CA LEU A 92 13.63 -0.97 7.54
C LEU A 92 15.07 -1.47 7.33
N LYS A 93 15.60 -1.30 6.11
CA LYS A 93 16.99 -1.63 5.78
C LYS A 93 17.97 -0.89 6.68
N ARG A 94 17.78 0.41 6.91
CA ARG A 94 18.63 1.18 7.85
C ARG A 94 18.60 0.60 9.27
N ARG A 95 17.42 0.26 9.78
CA ARG A 95 17.28 -0.36 11.12
C ARG A 95 18.01 -1.69 11.23
N VAL A 96 17.93 -2.52 10.19
CA VAL A 96 18.66 -3.80 10.15
C VAL A 96 20.17 -3.56 10.21
N TYR A 97 20.72 -2.64 9.41
CA TYR A 97 22.14 -2.31 9.45
C TYR A 97 22.59 -1.83 10.83
N THR A 98 21.84 -0.94 11.46
CA THR A 98 22.14 -0.45 12.82
C THR A 98 22.12 -1.61 13.82
N LEU A 99 21.13 -2.50 13.76
CA LEU A 99 21.03 -3.63 14.67
C LEU A 99 22.20 -4.61 14.48
N THR A 100 22.57 -4.92 13.24
CA THR A 100 23.75 -5.74 12.95
C THR A 100 25.03 -5.12 13.50
N GLN A 101 25.19 -3.79 13.40
CA GLN A 101 26.34 -3.10 13.96
C GLN A 101 26.37 -3.18 15.50
N HIS A 102 25.23 -3.03 16.17
CA HIS A 102 25.15 -3.22 17.62
C HIS A 102 25.53 -4.64 18.03
N VAL A 103 25.06 -5.66 17.29
CA VAL A 103 25.41 -7.06 17.54
C VAL A 103 26.92 -7.29 17.36
N ALA A 104 27.52 -6.76 16.30
CA ALA A 104 28.96 -6.91 16.06
C ALA A 104 29.82 -6.25 17.15
N VAL A 105 29.44 -5.07 17.62
CA VAL A 105 30.13 -4.40 18.73
C VAL A 105 29.98 -5.19 20.03
N LEU A 106 28.81 -5.77 20.28
CA LEU A 106 28.56 -6.57 21.48
C LEU A 106 29.39 -7.87 21.47
N ASP A 107 29.43 -8.57 20.33
CA ASP A 107 30.25 -9.78 20.13
C ASP A 107 31.73 -9.50 20.37
N ASN A 108 32.24 -8.38 19.87
CA ASN A 108 33.65 -8.00 20.07
C ASN A 108 33.96 -7.74 21.55
N LYS A 109 33.06 -7.06 22.29
CA LYS A 109 33.24 -6.82 23.72
C LYS A 109 33.27 -8.10 24.55
N LEU A 110 32.42 -9.08 24.19
CA LEU A 110 32.42 -10.39 24.86
C LEU A 110 33.75 -11.13 24.64
N ARG A 111 34.25 -11.15 23.40
CA ARG A 111 35.56 -11.75 23.07
C ARG A 111 36.72 -11.07 23.80
N GLU A 112 36.67 -9.74 23.95
CA GLU A 112 37.69 -8.98 24.67
C GLU A 112 37.69 -9.33 26.17
N GLN A 113 36.51 -9.47 26.78
CA GLN A 113 36.37 -9.94 28.17
C GLN A 113 36.87 -11.37 28.38
N GLU A 114 36.57 -12.31 27.48
CA GLU A 114 37.07 -13.69 27.55
C GLU A 114 38.60 -13.73 27.49
N SER A 115 39.21 -12.98 26.55
CA SER A 115 40.67 -12.90 26.43
C SER A 115 41.36 -12.20 27.62
N SER A 116 40.64 -11.36 28.35
CA SER A 116 41.13 -10.71 29.57
C SER A 116 41.14 -11.67 30.75
N ASN A 117 40.09 -12.50 30.88
CA ASN A 117 40.01 -13.53 31.91
C ASN A 117 41.06 -14.65 31.71
N GLU A 118 41.35 -15.06 30.47
CA GLU A 118 42.40 -16.06 30.19
C GLU A 118 43.81 -15.58 30.53
N LYS A 119 44.09 -14.28 30.45
CA LYS A 119 45.42 -13.71 30.78
C LYS A 119 45.65 -13.53 32.28
N GLN A 120 44.60 -13.67 33.09
CA GLN A 120 44.63 -13.44 34.53
C GLN A 120 44.55 -14.74 35.34
N SER A 121 44.32 -15.88 34.66
CA SER A 121 44.52 -17.25 35.15
C SER A 121 45.92 -17.77 34.83
#